data_AF-A0A945JPW1-F1
#
_entry.id   AF-A0A945JPW1-F1
#
_cell.length_a   1.000
_cell.length_b   1.000
_cell.length_c   1.000
_cell.angle_alpha   90.00
_cell.angle_beta   90.00
_cell.angle_gamma   90.00
#
_symmetry.space_group_name_H-M   'P 1'
#
loop_
_entity.id
_entity.type
_entity.pdbx_description
1 polymer ?
#
loop_
_entity_poly.entity_id
_entity_poly.type
_entity_poly.pdbx_seq_one_letter_code
_entity_poly.pdbx_strand_id
1 'polypeptide(L)'
;MTLRTPDSAPADFDNDQAPPPAPSTTAEDMVFHELCPTADVEEGVGKPFSIDGNHLAVYRYEDGFYACDNRCPHMGYPLSEGSVRDGVLICHWHHWEFDLKTGGCFLTNGDDVASFPIDVRDDVLFVGIPKGAKSAARQRLVDRGKRALEQGLKDRSTFLIAKAVTALRESGATPQEIIQHGLFYGAHKTSDGWSSGVAILTLCGNLWDDIDPADHNLFLVHGLTQIANRTSGSSRRQRFPFPRTSADPDLVTLKRWFRRYIDLRDRGAAERILLTLHDRGEPVSVLSDFVFTAATDFYFTGDGHALDFANKMFEGLDYVGWEGAHEILRPIIVDLVSRTRHEETSRWQDAVPVLEPVLSRIEEIWAANQAAPEETLDVSAFTQIML
;
A
#
# COMPACT_ATOMS: atom_id res chain seq x y z
N MET A 1 1.51 28.08 29.07
CA MET A 1 1.75 26.64 28.84
C MET A 1 0.96 26.27 27.60
N THR A 2 1.50 26.60 26.43
CA THR A 2 0.89 26.40 25.12
C THR A 2 1.40 25.08 24.57
N LEU A 3 0.53 24.07 24.55
CA LEU A 3 0.77 22.81 23.88
C LEU A 3 0.91 23.10 22.38
N ARG A 4 2.09 22.87 21.82
CA ARG A 4 2.23 22.69 20.37
C ARG A 4 1.59 21.36 20.03
N THR A 5 0.49 21.40 19.30
CA THR A 5 0.00 20.24 18.55
C THR A 5 1.08 19.80 17.57
N PRO A 6 1.37 18.49 17.43
CA PRO A 6 2.21 18.02 16.34
C PRO A 6 1.49 18.33 15.02
N ASP A 7 2.18 19.04 14.12
CA ASP A 7 1.77 19.16 12.72
C ASP A 7 1.80 17.76 12.09
N SER A 8 0.74 17.43 11.35
CA SER A 8 0.40 16.15 10.73
C SER A 8 -0.15 15.06 11.66
N ALA A 9 -1.48 15.01 11.75
CA ALA A 9 -2.16 13.75 12.04
C ALA A 9 -1.90 12.79 10.86
N PRO A 10 -1.52 11.52 11.10
CA PRO A 10 -1.38 10.54 10.02
C PRO A 10 -2.75 10.33 9.34
N ALA A 11 -2.73 10.08 8.02
CA ALA A 11 -3.93 9.80 7.25
C ALA A 11 -4.65 8.57 7.85
N ASP A 12 -5.84 8.79 8.38
CA ASP A 12 -6.63 7.78 9.07
C ASP A 12 -7.34 6.90 8.01
N PHE A 13 -6.92 5.64 7.88
CA PHE A 13 -7.49 4.65 6.94
C PHE A 13 -8.88 4.13 7.35
N ASP A 14 -9.39 4.56 8.51
CA ASP A 14 -10.69 4.17 9.06
C ASP A 14 -11.70 5.32 9.09
N ASN A 15 -11.38 6.45 8.46
CA ASN A 15 -12.34 7.54 8.43
C ASN A 15 -13.44 7.22 7.41
N ASP A 16 -14.54 6.64 7.89
CA ASP A 16 -15.89 6.66 7.30
C ASP A 16 -16.42 8.11 7.18
N GLN A 17 -15.54 9.08 6.87
CA GLN A 17 -15.96 10.40 6.44
C GLN A 17 -16.62 10.21 5.09
N ALA A 18 -17.89 10.61 5.03
CA ALA A 18 -18.58 10.84 3.77
C ALA A 18 -17.60 11.57 2.82
N PRO A 19 -17.48 11.13 1.56
CA PRO A 19 -16.54 11.73 0.63
C PRO A 19 -16.72 13.25 0.71
N PRO A 20 -15.62 14.03 0.85
CA PRO A 20 -15.73 15.48 0.88
C PRO A 20 -16.57 15.91 -0.32
N PRO A 21 -17.50 16.86 -0.16
CA PRO A 21 -18.32 17.31 -1.28
C PRO A 21 -17.39 17.65 -2.43
N ALA A 22 -17.73 17.17 -3.63
CA ALA A 22 -16.93 17.42 -4.82
C ALA A 22 -16.61 18.92 -4.85
N PRO A 23 -15.32 19.31 -4.92
CA PRO A 23 -14.96 20.71 -4.85
C PRO A 23 -15.69 21.45 -5.96
N SER A 24 -16.40 22.52 -5.62
CA SER A 24 -17.05 23.37 -6.61
C SER A 24 -15.96 24.11 -7.38
N THR A 25 -15.55 23.56 -8.51
CA THR A 25 -14.69 24.28 -9.46
C THR A 25 -15.46 25.49 -9.96
N THR A 26 -15.03 26.69 -9.58
CA THR A 26 -15.61 27.95 -10.05
C THR A 26 -15.14 28.24 -11.48
N ALA A 27 -15.94 28.97 -12.25
CA ALA A 27 -15.64 29.31 -13.65
C ALA A 27 -14.33 30.10 -13.84
N GLU A 28 -13.86 30.79 -12.78
CA GLU A 28 -12.62 31.57 -12.78
C GLU A 28 -11.35 30.71 -12.91
N ASP A 29 -11.44 29.44 -12.52
CA ASP A 29 -10.35 28.46 -12.60
C ASP A 29 -10.35 27.67 -13.90
N MET A 30 -11.15 28.02 -14.91
CA MET A 30 -11.24 27.28 -16.17
C MET A 30 -10.55 27.99 -17.33
N VAL A 31 -9.94 27.23 -18.22
CA VAL A 31 -9.54 27.61 -19.58
C VAL A 31 -10.56 27.01 -20.53
N PHE A 32 -11.27 27.84 -21.28
CA PHE A 32 -12.26 27.39 -22.26
C PHE A 32 -11.58 27.16 -23.61
N HIS A 33 -11.66 25.93 -24.09
CA HIS A 33 -11.13 25.50 -25.39
C HIS A 33 -12.26 25.39 -26.39
N GLU A 34 -12.09 26.00 -27.56
CA GLU A 34 -13.00 25.83 -28.69
C GLU A 34 -13.01 24.37 -29.15
N LEU A 35 -14.19 23.82 -29.41
CA LEU A 35 -14.39 22.45 -29.89
C LEU A 35 -14.84 22.43 -31.35
N CYS A 36 -16.12 22.74 -31.59
CA CYS A 36 -16.73 22.76 -32.90
C CYS A 36 -18.04 23.58 -32.89
N PRO A 37 -18.61 23.90 -34.05
CA PRO A 37 -19.99 24.37 -34.15
C PRO A 37 -20.99 23.45 -33.44
N THR A 38 -22.03 24.02 -32.84
CA THR A 38 -23.12 23.28 -32.16
C THR A 38 -23.84 22.31 -33.11
N ALA A 39 -23.94 22.67 -34.39
CA ALA A 39 -24.56 21.86 -35.43
C ALA A 39 -23.80 20.56 -35.73
N ASP A 40 -22.52 20.48 -35.38
CA ASP A 40 -21.70 19.30 -35.66
C ASP A 40 -21.79 18.23 -34.56
N VAL A 41 -22.62 18.44 -33.52
CA VAL A 41 -22.92 17.44 -32.48
C VAL A 41 -24.38 17.03 -32.65
N GLU A 42 -24.57 15.81 -33.15
CA GLU A 42 -25.90 15.23 -33.35
C GLU A 42 -26.56 14.87 -32.00
N GLU A 43 -27.88 15.04 -31.92
CA GLU A 43 -28.66 14.73 -30.72
C GLU A 43 -28.49 13.25 -30.34
N GLY A 44 -28.11 13.00 -29.08
CA GLY A 44 -27.96 11.65 -28.54
C GLY A 44 -26.73 10.87 -29.02
N VAL A 45 -25.92 11.41 -29.93
CA VAL A 45 -24.69 10.78 -30.44
C VAL A 45 -23.46 11.41 -29.80
N GLY A 46 -22.58 10.58 -29.24
CA GLY A 46 -21.38 11.06 -28.57
C GLY A 46 -20.31 11.47 -29.58
N LYS A 47 -19.82 12.71 -29.46
CA LYS A 47 -18.71 13.20 -30.27
C LYS A 47 -17.41 13.22 -29.46
N PRO A 48 -16.35 12.48 -29.88
CA PRO A 48 -15.10 12.44 -29.15
C PRO A 48 -14.21 13.65 -29.44
N PHE A 49 -13.51 14.14 -28.42
CA PHE A 49 -12.47 15.18 -28.54
C PHE A 49 -11.23 14.80 -27.74
N SER A 50 -10.09 15.43 -28.04
CA SER A 50 -8.87 15.32 -27.25
C SER A 50 -8.24 16.71 -27.07
N ILE A 51 -8.27 17.21 -25.83
CA ILE A 51 -7.88 18.58 -25.48
C ILE A 51 -6.98 18.54 -24.25
N ASP A 52 -5.78 19.11 -24.35
CA ASP A 52 -4.80 19.19 -23.25
C ASP A 52 -4.52 17.84 -22.54
N GLY A 53 -4.60 16.74 -23.28
CA GLY A 53 -4.41 15.37 -22.77
C GLY A 53 -5.65 14.73 -22.16
N ASN A 54 -6.78 15.43 -22.10
CA ASN A 54 -8.07 14.86 -21.72
C ASN A 54 -8.78 14.29 -22.96
N HIS A 55 -9.33 13.09 -22.84
CA HIS A 55 -10.21 12.53 -23.86
C HIS A 55 -11.65 12.81 -23.43
N LEU A 56 -12.44 13.45 -24.28
CA LEU A 56 -13.78 13.93 -23.93
C LEU A 56 -14.82 13.28 -24.82
N ALA A 57 -15.99 12.97 -24.27
CA ALA A 57 -17.20 12.67 -25.01
C ALA A 57 -18.20 13.82 -24.79
N VAL A 58 -18.60 14.47 -25.88
CA VAL A 58 -19.60 15.55 -25.86
C VAL A 58 -20.90 15.03 -26.45
N TYR A 59 -21.98 15.25 -25.73
CA TYR A 59 -23.33 14.90 -26.13
C TYR A 59 -24.19 16.15 -26.22
N ARG A 60 -25.08 16.17 -27.22
CA ARG A 60 -26.24 17.04 -27.25
C ARG A 60 -27.44 16.24 -26.73
N TYR A 61 -28.12 16.77 -25.72
CA TYR A 61 -29.30 16.14 -25.14
C TYR A 61 -30.30 17.20 -24.66
N GLU A 62 -31.55 17.09 -25.12
CA GLU A 62 -32.59 18.11 -24.93
C GLU A 62 -32.11 19.49 -25.44
N ASP A 63 -32.17 20.52 -24.60
CA ASP A 63 -31.76 21.89 -24.95
C ASP A 63 -30.31 22.19 -24.54
N GLY A 64 -29.50 21.17 -24.22
CA GLY A 64 -28.17 21.33 -23.64
C GLY A 64 -27.05 20.51 -24.29
N PHE A 65 -25.83 20.86 -23.92
CA PHE A 65 -24.61 20.13 -24.28
C PHE A 65 -23.87 19.73 -23.01
N TYR A 66 -23.39 18.50 -22.99
CA TYR A 66 -22.75 17.90 -21.83
C TYR A 66 -21.45 17.23 -22.24
N ALA A 67 -20.37 17.49 -21.50
CA ALA A 67 -19.07 16.89 -21.73
C ALA A 67 -18.66 16.04 -20.53
N CYS A 68 -18.13 14.85 -20.80
CA CYS A 68 -17.55 13.96 -19.81
C CYS A 68 -16.23 13.36 -20.32
N ASP A 69 -15.48 12.70 -19.45
CA ASP A 69 -14.32 11.91 -19.87
C ASP A 69 -14.77 10.80 -20.82
N ASN A 70 -14.09 10.64 -21.95
CA ASN A 70 -14.42 9.61 -22.91
C ASN A 70 -14.05 8.21 -22.43
N ARG A 71 -13.27 8.06 -21.37
CA ARG A 71 -12.91 6.74 -20.84
C ARG A 71 -13.91 6.35 -19.77
N CYS A 72 -14.72 5.33 -20.07
CA CYS A 72 -15.62 4.75 -19.07
C CYS A 72 -14.81 4.37 -17.83
N PRO A 73 -15.15 4.88 -16.63
CA PRO A 73 -14.33 4.68 -15.46
C PRO A 73 -14.29 3.21 -15.04
N HIS A 74 -15.14 2.32 -15.57
CA HIS A 74 -15.08 0.88 -15.36
C HIS A 74 -13.83 0.22 -15.96
N MET A 75 -13.72 0.22 -17.30
CA MET A 75 -12.64 -0.45 -18.05
C MET A 75 -12.14 0.35 -19.26
N GLY A 76 -12.45 1.65 -19.33
CA GLY A 76 -11.90 2.56 -20.34
C GLY A 76 -12.58 2.52 -21.70
N TYR A 77 -13.73 1.83 -21.86
CA TYR A 77 -14.48 1.86 -23.11
C TYR A 77 -14.84 3.31 -23.51
N PRO A 78 -14.73 3.68 -24.80
CA PRO A 78 -15.09 5.00 -25.27
C PRO A 78 -16.56 5.31 -24.98
N LEU A 79 -16.82 6.25 -24.07
CA LEU A 79 -18.17 6.68 -23.73
C LEU A 79 -18.84 7.46 -24.86
N SER A 80 -18.10 7.95 -25.85
CA SER A 80 -18.62 8.52 -27.10
C SER A 80 -19.34 7.47 -27.96
N GLU A 81 -18.98 6.20 -27.82
CA GLU A 81 -19.67 5.07 -28.45
C GLU A 81 -20.88 4.59 -27.63
N GLY A 82 -21.16 5.24 -26.49
CA GLY A 82 -22.32 4.96 -25.66
C GLY A 82 -23.63 5.47 -26.28
N SER A 83 -24.72 5.28 -25.54
CA SER A 83 -26.03 5.82 -25.89
C SER A 83 -26.62 6.59 -24.73
N VAL A 84 -27.30 7.70 -25.02
CA VAL A 84 -28.05 8.46 -24.02
C VAL A 84 -29.53 8.13 -24.12
N ARG A 85 -30.15 7.84 -22.98
CA ARG A 85 -31.60 7.64 -22.84
C ARG A 85 -32.09 8.26 -21.55
N ASP A 86 -33.12 9.10 -21.60
CA ASP A 86 -33.73 9.72 -20.43
C ASP A 86 -32.70 10.46 -19.54
N GLY A 87 -31.69 11.08 -20.16
CA GLY A 87 -30.59 11.78 -19.47
C GLY A 87 -29.49 10.85 -18.93
N VAL A 88 -29.59 9.54 -19.14
CA VAL A 88 -28.64 8.53 -18.69
C VAL A 88 -27.71 8.13 -19.82
N LEU A 89 -26.41 8.31 -19.65
CA LEU A 89 -25.37 7.80 -20.52
C LEU A 89 -25.07 6.34 -20.18
N ILE A 90 -25.23 5.45 -21.16
CA ILE A 90 -25.05 4.01 -21.02
C ILE A 90 -23.81 3.58 -21.80
N CYS A 91 -22.80 3.05 -21.09
CA CYS A 91 -21.62 2.45 -21.70
C CYS A 91 -21.99 1.14 -22.41
N HIS A 92 -21.65 0.99 -23.70
CA HIS A 92 -22.03 -0.21 -24.47
C HIS A 92 -21.25 -1.47 -24.11
N TRP A 93 -20.17 -1.38 -23.35
CA TRP A 93 -19.39 -2.57 -22.99
C TRP A 93 -20.03 -3.38 -21.86
N HIS A 94 -20.24 -2.73 -20.70
CA HIS A 94 -20.74 -3.39 -19.49
C HIS A 94 -22.00 -2.74 -18.93
N HIS A 95 -22.64 -1.87 -19.72
CA HIS A 95 -23.90 -1.19 -19.37
C HIS A 95 -23.82 -0.41 -18.05
N TRP A 96 -22.65 0.17 -17.75
CA TRP A 96 -22.55 1.16 -16.68
C TRP A 96 -23.32 2.40 -17.10
N GLU A 97 -24.12 2.89 -16.15
CA GLU A 97 -25.04 4.00 -16.34
C GLU A 97 -24.54 5.20 -15.54
N PHE A 98 -24.53 6.35 -16.20
CA PHE A 98 -24.11 7.62 -15.61
C PHE A 98 -25.16 8.69 -15.88
N ASP A 99 -25.41 9.58 -14.93
CA ASP A 99 -26.15 10.80 -15.21
C ASP A 99 -25.30 11.66 -16.17
N LEU A 100 -25.85 11.97 -17.35
CA LEU A 100 -25.11 12.70 -18.39
C LEU A 100 -24.71 14.11 -17.91
N LYS A 101 -25.49 14.72 -17.02
CA LYS A 101 -25.29 16.10 -16.58
C LYS A 101 -24.18 16.22 -15.55
N THR A 102 -24.15 15.33 -14.55
CA THR A 102 -23.19 15.38 -13.44
C THR A 102 -22.01 14.43 -13.62
N GLY A 103 -22.20 13.33 -14.36
CA GLY A 103 -21.27 12.20 -14.43
C GLY A 103 -21.45 11.16 -13.32
N GLY A 104 -22.43 11.34 -12.43
CA GLY A 104 -22.70 10.44 -11.32
C GLY A 104 -23.05 9.03 -11.78
N CYS A 105 -22.37 8.01 -11.25
CA CYS A 105 -22.66 6.62 -11.57
C CYS A 105 -23.88 6.12 -10.80
N PHE A 106 -24.80 5.43 -11.47
CA PHE A 106 -25.99 4.86 -10.84
C PHE A 106 -25.70 3.53 -10.09
N LEU A 107 -24.51 2.94 -10.28
CA LEU A 107 -24.11 1.71 -9.60
C LEU A 107 -23.54 2.01 -8.22
N THR A 108 -23.97 1.26 -7.20
CA THR A 108 -23.58 1.46 -5.79
C THR A 108 -22.07 1.48 -5.55
N ASN A 109 -21.31 0.71 -6.32
CA ASN A 109 -19.85 0.62 -6.22
C ASN A 109 -19.16 1.11 -7.52
N GLY A 110 -19.85 1.94 -8.30
CA GLY A 110 -19.34 2.50 -9.54
C GLY A 110 -18.61 3.83 -9.31
N ASP A 111 -17.48 3.99 -9.97
CA ASP A 111 -16.77 5.27 -10.07
C ASP A 111 -17.56 6.25 -10.96
N ASP A 112 -17.69 7.51 -10.53
CA ASP A 112 -18.27 8.59 -11.35
C ASP A 112 -17.36 8.93 -12.55
N VAL A 113 -17.97 9.30 -13.69
CA VAL A 113 -17.25 9.87 -14.82
C VAL A 113 -16.99 11.36 -14.56
N ALA A 114 -15.80 11.85 -14.87
CA ALA A 114 -15.52 13.28 -14.76
C ALA A 114 -16.37 14.06 -15.77
N SER A 115 -17.07 15.10 -15.31
CA SER A 115 -17.81 16.04 -16.15
C SER A 115 -17.05 17.35 -16.35
N PHE A 116 -17.25 17.98 -17.50
CA PHE A 116 -16.59 19.23 -17.89
C PHE A 116 -17.63 20.27 -18.28
N PRO A 117 -17.52 21.52 -17.80
CA PRO A 117 -18.46 22.57 -18.15
C PRO A 117 -18.38 22.89 -19.64
N ILE A 118 -19.54 23.03 -20.28
CA ILE A 118 -19.67 23.51 -21.65
C ILE A 118 -20.19 24.94 -21.64
N ASP A 119 -19.64 25.76 -22.52
CA ASP A 119 -20.11 27.11 -22.81
C ASP A 119 -20.37 27.23 -24.32
N VAL A 120 -21.49 27.85 -24.69
CA VAL A 120 -21.89 28.04 -26.09
C VAL A 120 -21.78 29.52 -26.40
N ARG A 121 -20.94 29.89 -27.37
CA ARG A 121 -20.73 31.27 -27.80
C ARG A 121 -20.89 31.35 -29.30
N ASP A 122 -21.85 32.16 -29.76
CA ASP A 122 -22.10 32.39 -31.19
C ASP A 122 -22.17 31.08 -32.01
N ASP A 123 -22.96 30.11 -31.55
CA ASP A 123 -23.13 28.77 -32.15
C ASP A 123 -21.86 27.89 -32.18
N VAL A 124 -20.84 28.21 -31.37
CA VAL A 124 -19.63 27.41 -31.19
C VAL A 124 -19.54 26.88 -29.76
N LEU A 125 -19.21 25.60 -29.64
CA LEU A 125 -19.01 24.91 -28.36
C LEU A 125 -17.61 25.16 -27.81
N PHE A 126 -17.54 25.47 -26.53
CA PHE A 126 -16.31 25.56 -25.75
C PHE A 126 -16.39 24.63 -24.55
N VAL A 127 -15.31 23.92 -24.22
CA VAL A 127 -15.19 23.12 -22.99
C VAL A 127 -14.23 23.78 -22.01
N GLY A 128 -14.65 23.90 -20.75
CA GLY A 128 -13.80 24.41 -19.67
C GLY A 128 -12.93 23.32 -19.08
N ILE A 129 -11.62 23.50 -19.16
CA ILE A 129 -10.60 22.64 -18.55
C ILE A 129 -9.90 23.42 -17.43
N PRO A 130 -9.70 22.87 -16.22
CA PRO A 130 -9.09 23.61 -15.11
C PRO A 130 -7.69 24.18 -15.40
N LYS A 131 -7.43 25.43 -14.99
CA LYS A 131 -6.12 26.11 -15.02
C LYS A 131 -5.13 25.38 -14.12
N GLY A 132 -3.90 25.18 -14.61
CA GLY A 132 -2.87 24.44 -13.86
C GLY A 132 -3.15 22.93 -13.71
N ALA A 133 -4.06 22.38 -14.53
CA ALA A 133 -4.50 20.98 -14.48
C ALA A 133 -3.36 19.96 -14.39
N LYS A 134 -2.19 20.18 -14.97
CA LYS A 134 -1.17 19.11 -15.01
C LYS A 134 -0.68 18.65 -13.64
N SER A 135 -0.50 19.53 -12.65
CA SER A 135 0.00 19.14 -11.32
C SER A 135 -1.14 18.88 -10.33
N ALA A 136 -2.14 19.76 -10.27
CA ALA A 136 -3.28 19.59 -9.38
C ALA A 136 -4.22 18.46 -9.82
N ALA A 137 -4.45 18.26 -11.12
CA ALA A 137 -5.23 17.12 -11.61
C ALA A 137 -4.43 15.81 -11.48
N ARG A 138 -3.11 15.84 -11.69
CA ARG A 138 -2.25 14.69 -11.36
C ARG A 138 -2.41 14.25 -9.92
N GLN A 139 -2.34 15.18 -8.96
CA GLN A 139 -2.52 14.84 -7.55
C GLN A 139 -3.92 14.25 -7.30
N ARG A 140 -4.97 14.84 -7.87
CA ARG A 140 -6.35 14.30 -7.73
C ARG A 140 -6.49 12.89 -8.32
N LEU A 141 -5.85 12.62 -9.46
CA LEU A 141 -5.85 11.30 -10.11
C LEU A 141 -5.09 10.28 -9.25
N VAL A 142 -3.95 10.67 -8.69
CA VAL A 142 -3.19 9.83 -7.75
C VAL A 142 -4.03 9.55 -6.50
N ASP A 143 -4.67 10.55 -5.91
CA ASP A 143 -5.50 10.37 -4.71
C ASP A 143 -6.72 9.47 -5.00
N ARG A 144 -7.34 9.62 -6.17
CA ARG A 144 -8.42 8.73 -6.64
C ARG A 144 -7.90 7.31 -6.83
N GLY A 145 -6.74 7.15 -7.46
CA GLY A 145 -6.10 5.85 -7.65
C GLY A 145 -5.76 5.16 -6.33
N LYS A 146 -5.29 5.91 -5.33
CA LYS A 146 -5.01 5.38 -3.98
C LYS A 146 -6.30 4.89 -3.32
N ARG A 147 -7.41 5.65 -3.40
CA ARG A 147 -8.73 5.20 -2.89
C ARG A 147 -9.23 3.95 -3.62
N ALA A 148 -9.10 3.89 -4.95
CA ALA A 148 -9.48 2.72 -5.73
C ALA A 148 -8.63 1.50 -5.37
N LEU A 149 -7.33 1.69 -5.12
CA LEU A 149 -6.44 0.63 -4.67
C LEU A 149 -6.85 0.11 -3.30
N GLU A 150 -7.11 1.00 -2.34
CA GLU A 150 -7.61 0.64 -1.02
C GLU A 150 -8.91 -0.17 -1.08
N GLN A 151 -9.86 0.28 -1.91
CA GLN A 151 -11.10 -0.45 -2.14
C GLN A 151 -10.84 -1.84 -2.73
N GLY A 152 -9.95 -1.96 -3.71
CA GLY A 152 -9.55 -3.24 -4.29
C GLY A 152 -8.91 -4.19 -3.27
N LEU A 153 -8.06 -3.65 -2.38
CA LEU A 153 -7.46 -4.39 -1.26
C LEU A 153 -8.53 -4.88 -0.27
N LYS A 154 -9.48 -4.00 0.10
CA LYS A 154 -10.61 -4.30 1.01
C LYS A 154 -11.52 -5.39 0.45
N ASP A 155 -11.84 -5.31 -0.84
CA ASP A 155 -12.71 -6.27 -1.52
C ASP A 155 -11.98 -7.57 -1.91
N ARG A 156 -10.66 -7.63 -1.71
CA ARG A 156 -9.78 -8.72 -2.17
C ARG A 156 -9.94 -9.00 -3.66
N SER A 157 -10.18 -7.94 -4.43
CA SER A 157 -10.40 -8.03 -5.86
C SER A 157 -9.10 -7.75 -6.60
N THR A 158 -8.43 -8.82 -7.06
CA THR A 158 -7.24 -8.70 -7.92
C THR A 158 -7.49 -7.82 -9.14
N PHE A 159 -8.71 -7.86 -9.69
CA PHE A 159 -9.10 -7.02 -10.80
C PHE A 159 -9.09 -5.52 -10.45
N LEU A 160 -9.73 -5.14 -9.33
CA LEU A 160 -9.75 -3.74 -8.89
C LEU A 160 -8.34 -3.25 -8.48
N ILE A 161 -7.54 -4.11 -7.86
CA ILE A 161 -6.14 -3.83 -7.56
C ILE A 161 -5.36 -3.55 -8.86
N ALA A 162 -5.50 -4.41 -9.87
CA ALA A 162 -4.83 -4.24 -11.16
C ALA A 162 -5.24 -2.96 -11.88
N LYS A 163 -6.53 -2.65 -11.88
CA LYS A 163 -7.07 -1.41 -12.43
C LYS A 163 -6.47 -0.19 -11.72
N ALA A 164 -6.46 -0.19 -10.39
CA ALA A 164 -5.95 0.92 -9.60
C ALA A 164 -4.43 1.12 -9.77
N VAL A 165 -3.64 0.04 -9.76
CA VAL A 165 -2.18 0.09 -10.01
C VAL A 165 -1.88 0.68 -11.39
N THR A 166 -2.62 0.23 -12.41
CA THR A 166 -2.46 0.74 -13.78
C THR A 166 -2.76 2.24 -13.85
N ALA A 167 -3.91 2.65 -13.31
CA ALA A 167 -4.32 4.06 -13.28
C ALA A 167 -3.32 4.95 -12.49
N LEU A 168 -2.82 4.46 -11.36
CA LEU A 168 -1.82 5.16 -10.55
C LEU A 168 -0.53 5.39 -11.34
N ARG A 169 0.01 4.35 -11.97
CA ARG A 169 1.25 4.46 -12.76
C ARG A 169 1.08 5.35 -14.00
N GLU A 170 -0.04 5.24 -14.70
CA GLU A 170 -0.35 6.13 -15.84
C GLU A 170 -0.50 7.60 -15.41
N SER A 171 -1.00 7.83 -14.19
CA SER A 171 -1.07 9.16 -13.57
C SER A 171 0.29 9.66 -13.04
N GLY A 172 1.35 8.86 -13.19
CA GLY A 172 2.70 9.17 -12.76
C GLY A 172 2.96 8.98 -11.26
N ALA A 173 2.16 8.17 -10.56
CA ALA A 173 2.53 7.71 -9.22
C ALA A 173 3.82 6.87 -9.32
N THR A 174 4.73 7.09 -8.39
CA THR A 174 5.97 6.31 -8.30
C THR A 174 5.69 4.91 -7.75
N PRO A 175 6.54 3.91 -8.06
CA PRO A 175 6.45 2.59 -7.42
C PRO A 175 6.54 2.69 -5.89
N GLN A 176 7.37 3.60 -5.38
CA GLN A 176 7.52 3.88 -3.96
C GLN A 176 6.19 4.24 -3.29
N GLU A 177 5.41 5.16 -3.88
CA GLU A 177 4.09 5.54 -3.35
C GLU A 177 3.08 4.38 -3.33
N ILE A 178 3.11 3.52 -4.35
CA ILE A 178 2.19 2.37 -4.45
C ILE A 178 2.59 1.29 -3.43
N ILE A 179 3.88 0.98 -3.34
CA ILE A 179 4.42 0.00 -2.38
C ILE A 179 4.17 0.47 -0.96
N GLN A 180 4.45 1.74 -0.65
CA GLN A 180 4.17 2.34 0.66
C GLN A 180 2.69 2.18 1.05
N HIS A 181 1.78 2.49 0.13
CA HIS A 181 0.34 2.33 0.39
C HIS A 181 -0.03 0.88 0.69
N GLY A 182 0.50 -0.08 -0.09
CA GLY A 182 0.31 -1.51 0.14
C GLY A 182 0.88 -2.01 1.47
N LEU A 183 2.11 -1.61 1.82
CA LEU A 183 2.77 -1.96 3.07
C LEU A 183 2.00 -1.39 4.28
N PHE A 184 1.60 -0.12 4.22
CA PHE A 184 0.82 0.50 5.27
C PHE A 184 -0.53 -0.21 5.44
N TYR A 185 -1.28 -0.41 4.36
CA TYR A 185 -2.56 -1.12 4.40
C TYR A 185 -2.39 -2.51 5.00
N GLY A 186 -1.39 -3.27 4.54
CA GLY A 186 -1.09 -4.61 5.03
C GLY A 186 -0.76 -4.63 6.52
N ALA A 187 0.04 -3.68 6.99
CA ALA A 187 0.37 -3.55 8.41
C ALA A 187 -0.84 -3.17 9.28
N HIS A 188 -1.66 -2.25 8.78
CA HIS A 188 -2.77 -1.69 9.52
C HIS A 188 -4.00 -2.62 9.58
N LYS A 189 -4.29 -3.33 8.49
CA LYS A 189 -5.50 -4.17 8.32
C LYS A 189 -5.27 -5.67 8.58
N THR A 190 -4.09 -6.06 9.04
CA THR A 190 -3.80 -7.44 9.45
C THR A 190 -3.93 -7.62 10.97
N SER A 191 -4.66 -8.64 11.42
CA SER A 191 -4.55 -9.12 12.81
C SER A 191 -3.45 -10.17 13.00
N ASP A 192 -2.91 -10.67 11.89
CA ASP A 192 -1.83 -11.65 11.83
C ASP A 192 -0.49 -10.95 11.63
N GLY A 193 0.62 -11.69 11.72
CA GLY A 193 1.96 -11.15 11.44
C GLY A 193 2.14 -10.72 10.00
N TRP A 194 3.40 -10.59 9.60
CA TRP A 194 3.69 -10.33 8.21
C TRP A 194 3.27 -11.48 7.30
N SER A 195 3.00 -11.14 6.04
CA SER A 195 2.66 -12.11 5.01
C SER A 195 3.67 -12.08 3.89
N SER A 196 3.65 -13.11 3.03
CA SER A 196 4.43 -13.16 1.79
C SER A 196 4.22 -11.93 0.91
N GLY A 197 3.07 -11.27 0.97
CA GLY A 197 2.79 -10.05 0.20
C GLY A 197 3.76 -8.91 0.50
N VAL A 198 4.19 -8.75 1.75
CA VAL A 198 5.18 -7.74 2.13
C VAL A 198 6.56 -8.08 1.61
N ALA A 199 6.95 -9.35 1.71
CA ALA A 199 8.19 -9.81 1.10
C ALA A 199 8.20 -9.55 -0.42
N ILE A 200 7.10 -9.84 -1.11
CA ILE A 200 6.94 -9.61 -2.55
C ILE A 200 7.02 -8.12 -2.88
N LEU A 201 6.31 -7.25 -2.16
CA LEU A 201 6.33 -5.80 -2.43
C LEU A 201 7.71 -5.18 -2.16
N THR A 202 8.38 -5.60 -1.09
CA THR A 202 9.75 -5.18 -0.80
C THR A 202 10.71 -5.63 -1.91
N LEU A 203 10.60 -6.89 -2.37
CA LEU A 203 11.38 -7.38 -3.50
C LEU A 203 11.07 -6.61 -4.79
N CYS A 204 9.80 -6.26 -5.02
CA CYS A 204 9.39 -5.43 -6.15
C CYS A 204 10.05 -4.05 -6.12
N GLY A 205 10.20 -3.44 -4.94
CA GLY A 205 10.91 -2.17 -4.80
C GLY A 205 12.40 -2.30 -5.07
N ASN A 206 13.03 -3.31 -4.48
CA ASN A 206 14.48 -3.51 -4.55
C ASN A 206 14.98 -3.99 -5.92
N LEU A 207 14.14 -4.70 -6.67
CA LEU A 207 14.44 -5.22 -8.01
C LEU A 207 13.76 -4.40 -9.12
N TRP A 208 13.21 -3.23 -8.81
CA TRP A 208 12.37 -2.49 -9.75
C TRP A 208 13.06 -2.21 -11.09
N ASP A 209 14.33 -1.83 -11.05
CA ASP A 209 15.11 -1.51 -12.25
C ASP A 209 15.67 -2.75 -12.97
N ASP A 210 15.61 -3.93 -12.33
CA ASP A 210 16.05 -5.21 -12.90
C ASP A 210 14.92 -5.97 -13.61
N ILE A 211 13.68 -5.50 -13.46
CA ILE A 211 12.48 -6.15 -14.01
C ILE A 211 12.10 -5.51 -15.33
N ASP A 212 11.57 -6.30 -16.27
CA ASP A 212 11.07 -5.76 -17.52
C ASP A 212 9.93 -4.74 -17.23
N PRO A 213 9.99 -3.51 -17.79
CA PRO A 213 8.94 -2.52 -17.62
C PRO A 213 7.52 -3.01 -17.94
N ALA A 214 7.37 -4.00 -18.83
CA ALA A 214 6.10 -4.63 -19.14
C ALA A 214 5.49 -5.41 -17.96
N ASP A 215 6.34 -5.95 -17.07
CA ASP A 215 5.94 -6.79 -15.94
C ASP A 215 5.77 -6.01 -14.62
N HIS A 216 6.14 -4.73 -14.59
CA HIS A 216 6.03 -3.88 -13.39
C HIS A 216 4.62 -3.86 -12.77
N ASN A 217 3.58 -3.77 -13.60
CA ASN A 217 2.19 -3.81 -13.11
C ASN A 217 1.88 -5.17 -12.49
N LEU A 218 2.27 -6.25 -13.16
CA LEU A 218 1.99 -7.61 -12.72
C LEU A 218 2.62 -7.87 -11.34
N PHE A 219 3.83 -7.37 -11.13
CA PHE A 219 4.54 -7.62 -9.87
C PHE A 219 3.93 -6.87 -8.68
N LEU A 220 3.58 -5.59 -8.86
CA LEU A 220 2.85 -4.82 -7.86
C LEU A 220 1.51 -5.47 -7.52
N VAL A 221 0.75 -5.87 -8.54
CA VAL A 221 -0.56 -6.52 -8.37
C VAL A 221 -0.42 -7.84 -7.63
N HIS A 222 0.63 -8.62 -7.90
CA HIS A 222 0.88 -9.88 -7.21
C HIS A 222 1.10 -9.66 -5.70
N GLY A 223 1.99 -8.74 -5.32
CA GLY A 223 2.25 -8.43 -3.92
C GLY A 223 1.03 -7.87 -3.19
N LEU A 224 0.34 -6.92 -3.81
CA LEU A 224 -0.88 -6.30 -3.25
C LEU A 224 -2.02 -7.33 -3.08
N THR A 225 -2.16 -8.26 -4.03
CA THR A 225 -3.15 -9.35 -3.92
C THR A 225 -2.83 -10.28 -2.75
N GLN A 226 -1.56 -10.62 -2.52
CA GLN A 226 -1.16 -11.43 -1.38
C GLN A 226 -1.42 -10.72 -0.05
N ILE A 227 -1.21 -9.41 0.01
CA ILE A 227 -1.59 -8.59 1.17
C ILE A 227 -3.10 -8.66 1.40
N ALA A 228 -3.91 -8.37 0.39
CA ALA A 228 -5.37 -8.37 0.48
C ALA A 228 -5.94 -9.70 0.99
N ASN A 229 -5.39 -10.82 0.53
CA ASN A 229 -5.81 -12.17 0.94
C ASN A 229 -5.51 -12.49 2.41
N ARG A 230 -4.58 -11.76 3.04
CA ARG A 230 -4.13 -11.98 4.43
C ARG A 230 -4.63 -10.91 5.40
N THR A 231 -5.22 -9.83 4.91
CA THR A 231 -5.91 -8.85 5.76
C THR A 231 -7.32 -9.30 6.07
N SER A 232 -7.68 -9.38 7.35
CA SER A 232 -8.97 -9.89 7.84
C SER A 232 -10.10 -8.85 7.76
N GLY A 233 -9.79 -7.62 7.37
CA GLY A 233 -10.74 -6.49 7.31
C GLY A 233 -10.93 -5.77 8.65
N SER A 234 -10.32 -6.26 9.74
CA SER A 234 -10.28 -5.56 11.04
C SER A 234 -8.96 -4.80 11.20
N SER A 235 -9.04 -3.53 11.60
CA SER A 235 -7.85 -2.70 11.87
C SER A 235 -7.17 -3.12 13.17
N ARG A 236 -5.83 -3.03 13.20
CA ARG A 236 -5.05 -3.25 14.42
C ARG A 236 -5.42 -2.21 15.47
N ARG A 237 -5.62 -2.65 16.71
CA ARG A 237 -5.85 -1.74 17.83
C ARG A 237 -4.69 -0.76 17.94
N GLN A 238 -4.98 0.53 18.01
CA GLN A 238 -3.97 1.57 18.12
C GLN A 238 -3.07 1.37 19.36
N ARG A 239 -1.78 1.68 19.19
CA ARG A 239 -0.75 1.63 20.23
C ARG A 239 0.09 2.88 20.14
N PHE A 240 0.53 3.35 21.30
CA PHE A 240 1.32 4.55 21.42
C PHE A 240 2.65 4.25 22.13
N PRO A 241 3.72 4.97 21.76
CA PRO A 241 4.98 5.01 22.51
C PRO A 241 4.80 5.28 24.00
N PHE A 242 5.84 5.02 24.78
CA PHE A 242 5.87 5.46 26.17
C PHE A 242 5.89 6.99 26.26
N PRO A 243 5.23 7.58 27.29
CA PRO A 243 5.34 9.01 27.54
C PRO A 243 6.79 9.38 27.84
N ARG A 244 7.21 10.57 27.42
CA ARG A 244 8.52 11.12 27.75
C ARG A 244 8.54 11.65 29.18
N THR A 245 9.61 11.34 29.90
CA THR A 245 9.84 11.77 31.29
C THR A 245 11.27 12.25 31.47
N SER A 246 11.58 12.84 32.63
CA SER A 246 12.96 13.19 33.00
C SER A 246 13.83 11.98 33.36
N ALA A 247 13.24 10.79 33.48
CA ALA A 247 13.90 9.55 33.87
C ALA A 247 13.50 8.41 32.93
N ASP A 248 13.73 8.63 31.63
CA ASP A 248 13.42 7.63 30.62
C ASP A 248 14.31 6.37 30.77
N PRO A 249 13.75 5.17 30.55
CA PRO A 249 14.53 3.93 30.61
C PRO A 249 15.60 3.92 29.53
N ASP A 250 16.78 3.42 29.90
CA ASP A 250 17.90 3.20 28.98
C ASP A 250 17.63 2.03 28.00
N LEU A 251 18.46 1.95 26.95
CA LEU A 251 18.33 0.93 25.91
C LEU A 251 18.51 -0.49 26.46
N VAL A 252 19.40 -0.68 27.45
CA VAL A 252 19.63 -1.99 28.09
C VAL A 252 18.36 -2.47 28.78
N THR A 253 17.69 -1.58 29.50
CA THR A 253 16.42 -1.84 30.19
C THR A 253 15.30 -2.12 29.20
N LEU A 254 15.18 -1.31 28.15
CA LEU A 254 14.20 -1.54 27.09
C LEU A 254 14.42 -2.88 26.39
N LYS A 255 15.67 -3.25 26.08
CA LYS A 255 16.00 -4.53 25.42
C LYS A 255 15.64 -5.71 26.30
N ARG A 256 15.97 -5.64 27.60
CA ARG A 256 15.58 -6.66 28.58
C ARG A 256 14.05 -6.80 28.68
N TRP A 257 13.32 -5.69 28.71
CA TRP A 257 11.85 -5.73 28.73
C TRP A 257 11.27 -6.29 27.43
N PHE A 258 11.81 -5.88 26.28
CA PHE A 258 11.37 -6.36 24.98
C PHE A 258 11.46 -7.88 24.89
N ARG A 259 12.64 -8.44 25.17
CA ARG A 259 12.87 -9.89 25.20
C ARG A 259 11.93 -10.60 26.17
N ARG A 260 11.78 -10.08 27.40
CA ARG A 260 10.84 -10.61 28.39
C ARG A 260 9.40 -10.67 27.85
N TYR A 261 8.92 -9.62 27.19
CA TYR A 261 7.54 -9.60 26.68
C TYR A 261 7.36 -10.50 25.45
N ILE A 262 8.40 -10.67 24.64
CA ILE A 262 8.40 -11.70 23.58
C ILE A 262 8.27 -13.10 24.21
N ASP A 263 8.99 -13.38 25.30
CA ASP A 263 8.92 -14.65 26.04
C ASP A 263 7.57 -14.89 26.67
N LEU A 264 6.95 -13.85 27.23
CA LEU A 264 5.61 -13.90 27.80
C LEU A 264 4.50 -13.90 26.74
N ARG A 265 4.85 -13.87 25.45
CA ARG A 265 3.91 -13.82 24.32
C ARG A 265 3.02 -12.56 24.35
N ASP A 266 3.47 -11.48 24.98
CA ASP A 266 2.72 -10.23 25.11
C ASP A 266 3.00 -9.28 23.92
N ARG A 267 2.14 -9.38 22.91
CA ARG A 267 2.17 -8.53 21.72
C ARG A 267 2.12 -7.04 22.05
N GLY A 268 1.23 -6.66 22.96
CA GLY A 268 0.93 -5.26 23.22
C GLY A 268 2.10 -4.54 23.89
N ALA A 269 2.75 -5.20 24.86
CA ALA A 269 3.91 -4.65 25.54
C ALA A 269 5.13 -4.57 24.60
N ALA A 270 5.40 -5.61 23.81
CA ALA A 270 6.50 -5.62 22.85
C ALA A 270 6.34 -4.58 21.73
N GLU A 271 5.14 -4.44 21.15
CA GLU A 271 4.82 -3.39 20.16
C GLU A 271 5.14 -1.99 20.71
N ARG A 272 4.70 -1.68 21.93
CA ARG A 272 4.92 -0.36 22.53
C ARG A 272 6.40 -0.03 22.73
N ILE A 273 7.23 -1.02 23.05
CA ILE A 273 8.68 -0.80 23.19
C ILE A 273 9.30 -0.48 21.82
N LEU A 274 8.97 -1.25 20.78
CA LEU A 274 9.51 -1.01 19.44
C LEU A 274 9.09 0.37 18.90
N LEU A 275 7.82 0.75 19.09
CA LEU A 275 7.33 2.10 18.77
C LEU A 275 8.03 3.20 19.57
N THR A 276 8.40 2.92 20.83
CA THR A 276 9.14 3.87 21.67
C THR A 276 10.55 4.12 21.14
N LEU A 277 11.22 3.08 20.62
CA LEU A 277 12.54 3.25 20.01
C LEU A 277 12.46 4.13 18.76
N HIS A 278 11.48 3.86 17.89
CA HIS A 278 11.25 4.67 16.69
C HIS A 278 10.89 6.12 17.02
N ASP A 279 9.95 6.36 17.95
CA ASP A 279 9.55 7.72 18.37
C ASP A 279 10.73 8.53 18.95
N ARG A 280 11.64 7.85 19.66
CA ARG A 280 12.84 8.48 20.21
C ARG A 280 13.90 8.82 19.17
N GLY A 281 13.71 8.40 17.91
CA GLY A 281 14.69 8.59 16.85
C GLY A 281 15.94 7.75 17.06
N GLU A 282 15.81 6.59 17.72
CA GLU A 282 16.93 5.68 17.88
C GLU A 282 17.41 5.18 16.51
N PRO A 283 18.71 4.96 16.31
CA PRO A 283 19.24 4.48 15.05
C PRO A 283 18.62 3.14 14.63
N VAL A 284 18.50 2.91 13.32
CA VAL A 284 18.00 1.64 12.76
C VAL A 284 18.77 0.44 13.30
N SER A 285 20.07 0.58 13.55
CA SER A 285 20.90 -0.48 14.16
C SER A 285 20.44 -0.88 15.56
N VAL A 286 19.82 0.01 16.33
CA VAL A 286 19.23 -0.31 17.64
C VAL A 286 17.92 -1.07 17.45
N LEU A 287 17.06 -0.61 16.54
CA LEU A 287 15.79 -1.28 16.26
C LEU A 287 16.04 -2.70 15.72
N SER A 288 16.97 -2.85 14.79
CA SER A 288 17.32 -4.14 14.20
C SER A 288 17.99 -5.04 15.24
N ASP A 289 18.86 -4.53 16.10
CA ASP A 289 19.43 -5.29 17.23
C ASP A 289 18.34 -5.87 18.14
N PHE A 290 17.29 -5.10 18.48
CA PHE A 290 16.18 -5.61 19.28
C PHE A 290 15.40 -6.71 18.56
N VAL A 291 15.01 -6.46 17.31
CA VAL A 291 14.19 -7.39 16.52
C VAL A 291 14.94 -8.68 16.22
N PHE A 292 16.18 -8.60 15.72
CA PHE A 292 16.97 -9.76 15.37
C PHE A 292 17.46 -10.53 16.60
N THR A 293 17.83 -9.86 17.69
CA THR A 293 18.11 -10.57 18.96
C THR A 293 16.89 -11.38 19.38
N ALA A 294 15.70 -10.77 19.38
CA ALA A 294 14.48 -11.48 19.75
C ALA A 294 14.11 -12.58 18.74
N ALA A 295 14.49 -12.47 17.47
CA ALA A 295 14.27 -13.50 16.46
C ALA A 295 15.19 -14.71 16.65
N THR A 296 16.43 -14.49 17.10
CA THR A 296 17.47 -15.53 17.22
C THR A 296 17.75 -16.01 18.64
N ASP A 297 17.05 -15.49 19.66
CA ASP A 297 17.21 -15.86 21.08
C ASP A 297 17.02 -17.36 21.40
N PHE A 298 16.54 -18.15 20.44
CA PHE A 298 16.20 -19.56 20.62
C PHE A 298 16.82 -20.40 19.50
N TYR A 299 17.39 -21.54 19.87
CA TYR A 299 18.13 -22.40 18.93
C TYR A 299 17.24 -23.10 17.91
N PHE A 300 16.06 -23.55 18.32
CA PHE A 300 15.13 -24.27 17.44
C PHE A 300 13.85 -23.44 17.27
N THR A 301 14.02 -22.20 16.82
CA THR A 301 12.87 -21.42 16.30
C THR A 301 12.26 -22.12 15.10
N GLY A 302 10.97 -21.86 14.85
CA GLY A 302 10.19 -22.52 13.81
C GLY A 302 10.70 -22.32 12.38
N ASP A 303 9.79 -22.12 11.45
CA ASP A 303 10.05 -22.09 10.00
C ASP A 303 10.87 -20.89 9.48
N GLY A 304 11.51 -20.10 10.35
CA GLY A 304 12.42 -19.01 9.97
C GLY A 304 11.74 -17.70 9.57
N HIS A 305 10.42 -17.67 9.39
CA HIS A 305 9.70 -16.49 8.88
C HIS A 305 9.91 -15.22 9.71
N ALA A 306 10.14 -15.33 11.02
CA ALA A 306 10.41 -14.16 11.86
C ALA A 306 11.71 -13.43 11.43
N LEU A 307 12.72 -14.15 10.94
CA LEU A 307 13.95 -13.55 10.41
C LEU A 307 13.71 -12.96 9.02
N ASP A 308 13.07 -13.73 8.14
CA ASP A 308 12.81 -13.31 6.76
C ASP A 308 11.93 -12.05 6.72
N PHE A 309 10.83 -12.05 7.49
CA PHE A 309 9.94 -10.90 7.58
C PHE A 309 10.56 -9.72 8.32
N ALA A 310 11.41 -9.94 9.33
CA ALA A 310 12.14 -8.84 9.95
C ALA A 310 13.04 -8.15 8.93
N ASN A 311 13.79 -8.94 8.15
CA ASN A 311 14.65 -8.41 7.11
C ASN A 311 13.85 -7.68 6.02
N LYS A 312 12.77 -8.28 5.51
CA LYS A 312 11.91 -7.66 4.48
C LYS A 312 11.13 -6.45 4.98
N MET A 313 10.83 -6.38 6.27
CA MET A 313 10.26 -5.19 6.90
C MET A 313 11.27 -4.04 6.89
N PHE A 314 12.52 -4.25 7.31
CA PHE A 314 13.54 -3.19 7.30
C PHE A 314 13.90 -2.76 5.88
N GLU A 315 14.11 -3.69 4.95
CA GLU A 315 14.31 -3.37 3.53
C GLU A 315 13.14 -2.54 2.98
N GLY A 316 11.90 -2.91 3.31
CA GLY A 316 10.70 -2.19 2.89
C GLY A 316 10.62 -0.78 3.49
N LEU A 317 10.97 -0.63 4.77
CA LEU A 317 11.06 0.67 5.45
C LEU A 317 12.12 1.57 4.83
N ASP A 318 13.30 1.04 4.53
CA ASP A 318 14.36 1.79 3.84
C ASP A 318 13.90 2.24 2.45
N TYR A 319 13.25 1.35 1.69
CA TYR A 319 12.72 1.67 0.37
C TYR A 319 11.69 2.80 0.41
N VAL A 320 10.82 2.86 1.42
CA VAL A 320 9.79 3.91 1.56
C VAL A 320 10.23 5.10 2.42
N GLY A 321 11.53 5.22 2.70
CA GLY A 321 12.07 6.34 3.49
C GLY A 321 11.52 6.42 4.91
N TRP A 322 11.17 5.28 5.50
CA TRP A 322 10.58 5.14 6.84
C TRP A 322 9.21 5.81 7.03
N GLU A 323 8.56 6.25 5.95
CA GLU A 323 7.20 6.78 6.03
C GLU A 323 6.22 5.68 6.43
N GLY A 324 5.41 5.94 7.45
CA GLY A 324 4.46 4.95 7.99
C GLY A 324 5.08 3.91 8.94
N ALA A 325 6.33 4.08 9.35
CA ALA A 325 7.03 3.14 10.26
C ALA A 325 6.28 2.83 11.55
N HIS A 326 5.50 3.78 12.09
CA HIS A 326 4.65 3.57 13.27
C HIS A 326 3.59 2.47 13.09
N GLU A 327 3.17 2.15 11.86
CA GLU A 327 2.34 0.98 11.58
C GLU A 327 3.17 -0.21 11.10
N ILE A 328 4.08 0.01 10.15
CA ILE A 328 4.86 -1.05 9.48
C ILE A 328 5.75 -1.84 10.47
N LEU A 329 6.23 -1.24 11.55
CA LEU A 329 7.04 -1.96 12.55
C LEU A 329 6.23 -2.97 13.38
N ARG A 330 4.90 -2.87 13.42
CA ARG A 330 4.10 -3.59 14.41
C ARG A 330 3.85 -5.07 14.08
N PRO A 331 3.60 -5.46 12.81
CA PRO A 331 3.28 -6.85 12.50
C PRO A 331 4.36 -7.86 12.88
N ILE A 332 5.65 -7.48 12.78
CA ILE A 332 6.77 -8.37 13.13
C ILE A 332 6.68 -8.90 14.56
N ILE A 333 6.06 -8.15 15.48
CA ILE A 333 5.88 -8.60 16.86
C ILE A 333 5.02 -9.86 16.92
N VAL A 334 4.03 -9.99 16.03
CA VAL A 334 3.20 -11.20 15.98
C VAL A 334 4.08 -12.40 15.62
N ASP A 335 4.90 -12.29 14.58
CA ASP A 335 5.82 -13.36 14.17
C ASP A 335 6.81 -13.73 15.29
N LEU A 336 7.33 -12.71 16.00
CA LEU A 336 8.25 -12.93 17.12
C LEU A 336 7.59 -13.66 18.29
N VAL A 337 6.32 -13.35 18.61
CA VAL A 337 5.64 -14.00 19.73
C VAL A 337 5.00 -15.33 19.34
N SER A 338 4.46 -15.49 18.13
CA SER A 338 3.65 -16.67 17.78
C SER A 338 4.45 -17.82 17.22
N ARG A 339 5.72 -17.61 16.87
CA ARG A 339 6.57 -18.67 16.34
C ARG A 339 6.65 -19.85 17.29
N THR A 340 6.64 -21.05 16.73
CA THR A 340 6.93 -22.27 17.49
C THR A 340 8.38 -22.22 17.95
N ARG A 341 8.59 -22.53 19.24
CA ARG A 341 9.89 -22.82 19.82
C ARG A 341 9.97 -24.32 19.97
N HIS A 342 10.71 -24.97 19.09
CA HIS A 342 10.72 -26.42 19.03
C HIS A 342 11.28 -27.02 20.32
N GLU A 343 12.22 -26.37 21.01
CA GLU A 343 12.66 -26.78 22.35
C GLU A 343 11.54 -26.86 23.39
N GLU A 344 10.42 -26.14 23.21
CA GLU A 344 9.23 -26.20 24.08
C GLU A 344 8.29 -27.36 23.69
N THR A 345 8.57 -28.09 22.60
CA THR A 345 7.75 -29.18 22.10
C THR A 345 8.26 -30.55 22.55
N SER A 346 7.34 -31.49 22.75
CA SER A 346 7.67 -32.88 23.15
C SER A 346 8.60 -33.59 22.17
N ARG A 347 8.63 -33.17 20.90
CA ARG A 347 9.49 -33.78 19.87
C ARG A 347 10.97 -33.48 20.08
N TRP A 348 11.31 -32.32 20.66
CA TRP A 348 12.70 -31.85 20.79
C TRP A 348 13.17 -31.73 22.23
N GLN A 349 12.26 -31.78 23.20
CA GLN A 349 12.59 -31.66 24.62
C GLN A 349 13.70 -32.64 25.06
N ASP A 350 13.73 -33.86 24.49
CA ASP A 350 14.76 -34.86 24.77
C ASP A 350 16.06 -34.64 23.98
N ALA A 351 16.00 -33.91 22.86
CA ALA A 351 17.16 -33.61 22.02
C ALA A 351 17.97 -32.41 22.52
N VAL A 352 17.33 -31.42 23.17
CA VAL A 352 17.99 -30.21 23.65
C VAL A 352 19.18 -30.53 24.59
N PRO A 353 19.05 -31.36 25.63
CA PRO A 353 20.18 -31.67 26.51
C PRO A 353 21.36 -32.36 25.80
N VAL A 354 21.08 -33.11 24.72
CA VAL A 354 22.10 -33.78 23.91
C VAL A 354 22.89 -32.76 23.07
N LEU A 355 22.23 -31.69 22.63
CA LEU A 355 22.81 -30.65 21.79
C LEU A 355 23.47 -29.52 22.59
N GLU A 356 23.12 -29.35 23.86
CA GLU A 356 23.68 -28.31 24.76
C GLU A 356 25.22 -28.20 24.71
N PRO A 357 26.02 -29.29 24.73
CA PRO A 357 27.48 -29.19 24.67
C PRO A 357 28.01 -28.68 23.33
N VAL A 358 27.24 -28.84 22.25
CA VAL A 358 27.58 -28.30 20.92
C VAL A 358 27.17 -26.83 20.85
N LEU A 359 25.96 -26.51 21.32
CA LEU A 359 25.42 -25.14 21.32
C LEU A 359 26.28 -24.19 22.16
N SER A 360 26.80 -24.64 23.30
CA SER A 360 27.69 -23.82 24.15
C SER A 360 29.03 -23.46 23.52
N ARG A 361 29.40 -24.14 22.42
CA ARG A 361 30.65 -23.91 21.68
C ARG A 361 30.43 -23.21 20.35
N ILE A 362 29.21 -22.79 20.04
CA ILE A 362 28.88 -22.27 18.71
C ILE A 362 29.68 -21.01 18.34
N GLU A 363 29.96 -20.13 19.32
CA GLU A 363 30.80 -18.94 19.12
C GLU A 363 32.26 -19.31 18.84
N GLU A 364 32.79 -20.30 19.57
CA GLU A 364 34.15 -20.81 19.34
C GLU A 364 34.28 -21.44 17.96
N ILE A 365 33.31 -22.26 17.56
CA ILE A 365 33.23 -22.91 16.26
C ILE A 365 33.16 -21.86 15.15
N TRP A 366 32.31 -20.84 15.32
CA TRP A 366 32.19 -19.73 14.37
C TRP A 366 33.51 -18.96 14.22
N ALA A 367 34.14 -18.59 15.33
CA ALA A 367 35.41 -17.87 15.31
C ALA A 367 36.53 -18.69 14.65
N ALA A 368 36.58 -20.00 14.91
CA ALA A 368 37.53 -20.90 14.26
C ALA A 368 37.31 -20.96 12.74
N ASN A 369 36.06 -21.05 12.29
CA ASN A 369 35.72 -21.08 10.86
C ASN A 369 36.10 -19.77 10.14
N GLN A 370 35.89 -18.61 10.78
CA GLN A 370 36.28 -17.32 10.21
C GLN A 370 37.81 -17.17 10.09
N ALA A 371 38.58 -17.85 10.94
CA ALA A 371 40.04 -17.84 10.92
C ALA A 371 40.65 -18.79 9.87
N ALA A 372 39.87 -19.67 9.25
CA ALA A 372 40.32 -20.65 8.26
C ALA A 372 39.46 -20.64 6.96
N PRO A 373 39.39 -19.53 6.21
CA PRO A 373 38.48 -19.37 5.07
C PRO A 373 38.79 -20.25 3.84
N GLU A 374 39.95 -20.90 3.78
CA GLU A 374 40.39 -21.72 2.63
C GLU A 374 40.29 -23.24 2.86
N GLU A 375 39.91 -23.72 4.06
CA GLU A 375 39.60 -25.13 4.23
C GLU A 375 38.27 -25.45 3.53
N THR A 376 38.33 -26.20 2.43
CA THR A 376 37.14 -26.77 1.80
C THR A 376 36.33 -27.51 2.86
N LEU A 377 35.12 -27.03 3.13
CA LEU A 377 34.18 -27.61 4.07
C LEU A 377 33.88 -29.06 3.63
N ASP A 378 34.53 -30.03 4.26
CA ASP A 378 34.29 -31.45 4.01
C ASP A 378 32.97 -31.86 4.66
N VAL A 379 31.88 -31.69 3.92
CA VAL A 379 30.52 -32.04 4.35
C VAL A 379 30.20 -33.52 4.15
N SER A 380 31.16 -34.36 3.73
CA SER A 380 30.91 -35.77 3.41
C SER A 380 30.28 -36.54 4.57
N ALA A 381 30.77 -36.29 5.79
CA ALA A 381 30.23 -36.89 7.02
C ALA A 381 28.85 -36.34 7.39
N PHE A 382 28.61 -35.03 7.19
CA PHE A 382 27.31 -34.40 7.43
C PHE A 382 26.23 -34.93 6.46
N THR A 383 26.61 -35.13 5.20
CA THR A 383 25.74 -35.65 4.14
C THR A 383 25.33 -37.11 4.39
N GLN A 384 26.19 -37.91 5.02
CA GLN A 384 25.88 -39.30 5.42
C GLN A 384 24.91 -39.41 6.61
N ILE A 385 24.73 -38.35 7.39
CA ILE A 385 23.81 -38.33 8.55
C ILE A 385 22.41 -37.85 8.12
N MET A 386 22.33 -37.00 7.09
CA MET A 386 21.09 -36.38 6.62
C MET A 386 20.39 -37.14 5.47
N LEU A 387 21.05 -38.14 4.88
CA LEU A 387 20.49 -39.11 3.93
C LEU A 387 20.25 -40.44 4.66
#